data_AF-A0A6B3SXQ1-F1
#
_entry.id   AF-A0A6B3SXQ1-F1
#
_cell.length_a   1.000
_cell.length_b   1.000
_cell.length_c   1.000
_cell.angle_alpha   90.00
_cell.angle_beta   90.00
_cell.angle_gamma   90.00
#
_symmetry.space_group_name_H-M   'P 1'
#
loop_
_entity.id
_entity.type
_entity.pdbx_description
1 polymer ?
#
loop_
_entity_poly.entity_id
_entity_poly.type
_entity_poly.pdbx_seq_one_letter_code
_entity_poly.pdbx_strand_id
1 'polypeptide(L)'
;MRIALMDVKMTPLAQLPHELRRYPRKEFEQSAKILVQGSAPMECRTMDISAGGIAAVVRQPIPVGNSCVLAMETHVDFRNRRINVWGKVVYCCPVPDGFRIGIEHRDYDSMSRMCLQQLCAA
;
A
#
# COMPACT_ATOMS: atom_id res chain seq x y z
N MET A 1 -20.51 51.55 -34.22
CA MET A 1 -19.87 51.17 -32.95
C MET A 1 -20.12 49.66 -32.75
N ARG A 2 -19.17 48.80 -33.16
CA ARG A 2 -19.28 47.34 -33.00
C ARG A 2 -18.50 46.93 -31.75
N ILE A 3 -19.19 46.34 -30.78
CA ILE A 3 -18.58 45.82 -29.56
C ILE A 3 -17.99 44.44 -29.91
N ALA A 4 -16.67 44.30 -29.79
CA ALA A 4 -15.99 43.03 -29.93
C ALA A 4 -16.32 42.16 -28.71
N LEU A 5 -16.99 41.03 -28.94
CA LEU A 5 -17.12 39.97 -27.95
C LEU A 5 -15.72 39.41 -27.70
N MET A 6 -15.22 39.58 -26.48
CA MET A 6 -13.96 38.98 -26.05
C MET A 6 -14.18 37.47 -25.91
N ASP A 7 -13.47 36.69 -26.72
CA ASP A 7 -13.41 35.24 -26.60
C ASP A 7 -12.89 34.84 -25.21
N VAL A 8 -13.78 34.33 -24.37
CA VAL A 8 -13.42 33.69 -23.11
C VAL A 8 -12.66 32.42 -23.46
N LYS A 9 -11.33 32.46 -23.32
CA LYS A 9 -10.49 31.27 -23.42
C LYS A 9 -10.89 30.30 -22.31
N MET A 10 -11.63 29.25 -22.67
CA MET A 10 -11.87 28.09 -21.83
C MET A 10 -10.53 27.41 -21.56
N THR A 11 -9.99 27.57 -20.36
CA THR A 11 -8.84 26.81 -19.89
C THR A 11 -9.23 25.33 -19.90
N PRO A 12 -8.46 24.43 -20.54
CA PRO A 12 -8.73 23.00 -20.46
C PRO A 12 -8.73 22.57 -19.00
N LEU A 13 -9.74 21.81 -18.59
CA LEU A 13 -9.72 21.07 -17.32
C LEU A 13 -8.38 20.34 -17.24
N ALA A 14 -7.57 20.68 -16.24
CA ALA A 14 -6.31 20.01 -15.98
C ALA A 14 -6.56 18.50 -16.06
N GLN A 15 -5.83 17.81 -16.94
CA GLN A 15 -5.92 16.36 -17.10
C GLN A 15 -5.84 15.74 -15.71
N LEU A 16 -6.89 15.04 -15.30
CA LEU A 16 -6.86 14.24 -14.07
C LEU A 16 -5.62 13.35 -14.16
N PRO A 17 -4.76 13.32 -13.13
CA PRO A 17 -3.54 12.51 -13.19
C PRO A 17 -3.92 11.08 -13.56
N HIS A 18 -3.33 10.59 -14.65
CA HIS A 18 -3.54 9.22 -15.10
C HIS A 18 -3.22 8.27 -13.95
N GLU A 19 -4.15 7.38 -13.61
CA GLU A 19 -3.94 6.34 -12.60
C GLU A 19 -2.73 5.48 -13.02
N LEU A 20 -1.61 5.60 -12.29
CA LEU A 20 -0.36 4.90 -12.61
C LEU A 20 -0.25 3.53 -11.93
N ARG A 21 -1.21 3.16 -11.07
CA ARG A 21 -1.15 1.89 -10.35
C ARG A 21 -1.44 0.73 -11.30
N ARG A 22 -0.59 -0.29 -11.23
CA ARG A 22 -0.77 -1.56 -11.96
C ARG A 22 -1.91 -2.42 -11.40
N TYR A 23 -2.26 -2.22 -10.13
CA TYR A 23 -3.27 -3.02 -9.43
C TYR A 23 -4.21 -2.10 -8.62
N PRO A 24 -5.52 -2.37 -8.64
CA PRO A 24 -6.45 -1.69 -7.74
C PRO A 24 -6.08 -2.00 -6.29
N ARG A 25 -6.33 -1.04 -5.38
CA ARG A 25 -6.11 -1.23 -3.96
C ARG A 25 -7.42 -1.16 -3.21
N LYS A 26 -7.57 -2.00 -2.19
CA LYS A 26 -8.71 -2.03 -1.28
C LYS A 26 -8.26 -1.67 0.12
N GLU A 27 -9.12 -0.98 0.87
CA GLU A 27 -8.89 -0.71 2.30
C GLU A 27 -8.79 -2.04 3.05
N PHE A 28 -7.74 -2.16 3.86
CA PHE A 28 -7.45 -3.38 4.58
C PHE A 28 -6.64 -3.05 5.83
N GLU A 29 -7.35 -3.00 6.95
CA GLU A 29 -6.76 -2.70 8.25
C GLU A 29 -6.58 -3.96 9.09
N GLN A 30 -5.32 -4.29 9.37
CA GLN A 30 -4.93 -5.46 10.14
C GLN A 30 -3.69 -5.14 10.96
N SER A 31 -3.70 -5.56 12.24
CA SER A 31 -2.49 -5.57 13.05
C SER A 31 -1.48 -6.56 12.47
N ALA A 32 -0.23 -6.11 12.35
CA ALA A 32 0.83 -6.88 11.72
C ALA A 32 2.18 -6.60 12.39
N LYS A 33 3.17 -7.44 12.10
CA LYS A 33 4.56 -7.25 12.47
C LYS A 33 5.39 -7.08 11.21
N ILE A 34 6.30 -6.12 11.22
CA ILE A 34 7.29 -5.92 10.17
C ILE A 34 8.69 -6.18 10.71
N LEU A 35 9.46 -7.01 10.00
CA LEU A 35 10.87 -7.22 10.24
C LEU A 35 11.65 -6.58 9.09
N VAL A 36 12.53 -5.64 9.42
CA VAL A 36 13.49 -5.04 8.49
C VAL A 36 14.86 -5.62 8.78
N GLN A 37 15.66 -5.85 7.73
CA GLN A 37 17.01 -6.38 7.88
C GLN A 37 17.84 -5.56 8.90
N GLY A 38 18.42 -6.23 9.89
CA GLY A 38 19.24 -5.59 10.93
C GLY A 38 18.46 -4.86 12.03
N SER A 39 17.13 -4.99 12.07
CA SER A 39 16.28 -4.40 13.11
C SER A 39 15.49 -5.48 13.85
N ALA A 40 15.03 -5.18 15.06
CA ALA A 40 14.04 -6.01 15.75
C ALA A 40 12.68 -5.94 15.03
N PRO A 41 11.82 -6.97 15.13
CA PRO A 41 10.45 -6.89 14.65
C PRO A 41 9.69 -5.72 15.31
N MET A 42 8.94 -4.97 14.50
CA MET A 42 8.14 -3.83 14.94
C MET A 42 6.66 -4.11 14.69
N GLU A 43 5.81 -3.67 15.61
CA GLU A 43 4.36 -3.65 15.39
C GLU A 43 3.99 -2.58 14.34
N CYS A 44 3.03 -2.91 13.50
CA CYS A 44 2.48 -2.00 12.48
C CYS A 44 1.00 -2.30 12.22
N ARG A 45 0.33 -1.38 11.52
CA ARG A 45 -1.06 -1.56 11.07
C ARG A 45 -1.12 -1.41 9.55
N THR A 46 -1.68 -2.38 8.85
CA THR A 46 -1.93 -2.23 7.40
C THR A 46 -3.05 -1.20 7.17
N MET A 47 -3.05 -0.55 6.01
CA MET A 47 -4.07 0.44 5.65
C MET A 47 -4.82 0.02 4.39
N ASP A 48 -4.10 -0.54 3.43
CA ASP A 48 -4.64 -1.00 2.16
C ASP A 48 -3.80 -2.17 1.62
N ILE A 49 -4.39 -2.91 0.69
CA ILE A 49 -3.78 -4.06 0.05
C ILE A 49 -4.10 -4.09 -1.44
N SER A 50 -3.18 -4.63 -2.23
CA SER A 50 -3.40 -5.02 -3.62
C SER A 50 -2.58 -6.26 -3.96
N ALA A 51 -2.80 -6.83 -5.15
CA ALA A 51 -2.00 -7.94 -5.63
C ALA A 51 -0.48 -7.62 -5.69
N GLY A 52 -0.12 -6.34 -5.87
CA GLY A 52 1.27 -5.90 -6.00
C GLY A 52 1.92 -5.33 -4.73
N GLY A 53 1.16 -5.01 -3.69
CA GLY A 53 1.75 -4.39 -2.49
C GLY A 53 0.77 -4.06 -1.38
N ILE A 54 1.32 -3.76 -0.21
CA ILE A 54 0.59 -3.39 1.02
C ILE A 54 1.07 -2.01 1.50
N ALA A 55 0.15 -1.17 1.96
CA ALA A 55 0.53 0.00 2.76
C ALA A 55 0.36 -0.29 4.24
N ALA A 56 1.26 0.24 5.07
CA ALA A 56 1.19 0.12 6.52
C ALA A 56 1.65 1.40 7.22
N VAL A 57 1.26 1.58 8.47
CA VAL A 57 1.78 2.61 9.37
C VAL A 57 2.70 1.96 10.39
N VAL A 58 3.91 2.50 10.51
CA VAL A 58 4.96 2.08 11.45
C VAL A 58 5.37 3.25 12.34
N ARG A 59 5.92 2.97 13.53
CA ARG A 59 6.33 4.01 14.49
C ARG A 59 7.63 4.73 14.11
N GLN A 60 8.54 4.03 13.42
CA GLN A 60 9.85 4.54 13.04
C GLN A 60 9.97 4.55 11.52
N PRO A 61 10.68 5.54 10.93
CA PRO A 61 10.84 5.61 9.48
C PRO A 61 11.65 4.41 9.00
N ILE A 62 11.23 3.82 7.88
CA ILE A 62 11.98 2.76 7.22
C ILE A 62 12.50 3.30 5.88
N PRO A 63 13.83 3.27 5.65
CA PRO A 63 14.40 3.74 4.39
C PRO A 63 13.78 3.03 3.17
N VAL A 64 13.44 3.83 2.16
CA VAL A 64 13.05 3.32 0.85
C VAL A 64 14.19 2.49 0.28
N GLY A 65 13.87 1.33 -0.28
CA GLY A 65 14.86 0.41 -0.80
C GLY A 65 15.08 -0.80 0.10
N ASN A 66 14.79 -0.69 1.40
CA ASN A 66 15.05 -1.78 2.35
C ASN A 66 14.12 -2.97 2.12
N SER A 67 14.69 -4.16 2.20
CA SER A 67 13.97 -5.43 2.23
C SER A 67 13.30 -5.60 3.59
N CYS A 68 12.08 -6.14 3.59
CA CYS A 68 11.32 -6.42 4.79
C CYS A 68 10.48 -7.70 4.67
N VAL A 69 10.05 -8.20 5.82
CA VAL A 69 9.02 -9.24 5.93
C VAL A 69 7.87 -8.67 6.73
N LEU A 70 6.67 -8.70 6.16
CA LEU A 70 5.43 -8.37 6.85
C LEU A 70 4.71 -9.65 7.20
N ALA A 71 4.36 -9.82 8.48
CA ALA A 71 3.59 -10.96 8.96
C ALA A 71 2.29 -10.46 9.60
N MET A 72 1.16 -11.03 9.19
CA MET A 72 -0.16 -10.70 9.74
C MET A 72 -0.99 -11.96 9.95
N GLU A 73 -1.93 -11.89 10.88
CA GLU A 73 -2.97 -12.90 11.06
C GLU A 73 -4.30 -12.29 10.66
N THR A 74 -5.03 -12.95 9.77
CA THR A 74 -6.30 -12.43 9.25
C THR A 74 -7.27 -13.56 8.91
N HIS A 75 -8.55 -13.23 8.77
CA HIS A 75 -9.59 -14.19 8.45
C HIS A 75 -9.75 -14.33 6.93
N VAL A 76 -9.54 -15.55 6.43
CA VAL A 76 -9.76 -15.91 5.03
C VAL A 76 -10.57 -17.20 5.00
N ASP A 77 -11.68 -17.20 4.26
CA ASP A 77 -12.64 -18.31 4.18
C ASP A 77 -13.04 -18.87 5.56
N PHE A 78 -13.43 -17.97 6.46
CA PHE A 78 -13.85 -18.28 7.84
C PHE A 78 -12.77 -18.94 8.71
N ARG A 79 -11.49 -18.87 8.30
CA ARG A 79 -10.36 -19.40 9.07
C ARG A 79 -9.33 -18.32 9.36
N ASN A 80 -8.76 -18.37 10.55
CA ASN A 80 -7.57 -17.59 10.87
C ASN A 80 -6.37 -18.13 10.08
N ARG A 81 -5.73 -17.27 9.30
CA ARG A 81 -4.56 -17.57 8.49
C ARG A 81 -3.45 -16.59 8.82
N ARG A 82 -2.24 -17.14 8.94
CA ARG A 82 -1.02 -16.35 8.93
C ARG A 82 -0.58 -16.11 7.50
N ILE A 83 -0.33 -14.85 7.17
CA ILE A 83 0.20 -14.41 5.89
C ILE A 83 1.57 -13.80 6.15
N ASN A 84 2.59 -14.30 5.45
CA ASN A 84 3.93 -13.72 5.45
C ASN A 84 4.25 -13.22 4.04
N VAL A 85 4.73 -11.98 3.95
CA VAL A 85 5.04 -11.32 2.68
C VAL A 85 6.44 -10.76 2.77
N TRP A 86 7.32 -11.23 1.87
CA TRP A 86 8.61 -10.59 1.65
C TRP A 86 8.42 -9.46 0.67
N GLY A 87 9.00 -8.31 0.97
CA GLY A 87 8.81 -7.12 0.18
C GLY A 87 9.96 -6.14 0.25
N LYS A 88 9.78 -5.03 -0.46
CA LYS A 88 10.70 -3.90 -0.49
C LYS A 88 9.92 -2.63 -0.18
N VAL A 89 10.45 -1.77 0.69
CA VAL A 89 9.85 -0.46 0.94
C VAL A 89 10.03 0.43 -0.28
N VAL A 90 8.93 0.95 -0.83
CA VAL A 90 8.91 1.78 -2.05
C VAL A 90 8.57 3.25 -1.79
N TYR A 91 7.96 3.55 -0.64
CA TYR A 91 7.85 4.92 -0.13
C TYR A 91 7.78 4.89 1.39
N CYS A 92 8.12 6.01 2.02
CA CYS A 92 7.95 6.25 3.46
C CYS A 92 7.65 7.74 3.66
N CYS A 93 6.47 8.08 4.19
CA CYS A 93 6.07 9.46 4.45
C CYS A 93 5.55 9.63 5.88
N PRO A 94 5.83 10.78 6.54
CA PRO A 94 5.27 11.08 7.85
C PRO A 94 3.74 11.19 7.80
N VAL A 95 3.09 10.70 8.84
CA VAL A 95 1.65 10.85 9.12
C VAL A 95 1.48 11.19 10.60
N PRO A 96 0.31 11.66 11.07
CA PRO A 96 0.13 12.07 12.48
C PRO A 96 0.60 11.04 13.51
N ASP A 97 0.41 9.74 13.24
CA ASP A 97 0.72 8.64 14.17
C ASP A 97 1.94 7.79 13.76
N GLY A 98 2.87 8.35 12.99
CA GLY A 98 4.12 7.68 12.61
C GLY A 98 4.47 7.87 11.15
N PHE A 99 4.78 6.77 10.45
CA PHE A 99 5.19 6.79 9.06
C PHE A 99 4.37 5.81 8.24
N ARG A 100 3.71 6.29 7.19
CA ARG A 100 3.07 5.42 6.21
C ARG A 100 4.13 4.94 5.23
N ILE A 101 4.21 3.64 5.08
CA ILE A 101 5.12 2.97 4.16
C ILE A 101 4.34 2.22 3.08
N GLY A 102 4.90 2.18 1.88
CA GLY A 102 4.47 1.27 0.83
C GLY A 102 5.43 0.10 0.74
N ILE A 103 4.90 -1.12 0.69
CA ILE A 103 5.67 -2.35 0.54
C ILE A 103 5.28 -2.97 -0.79
N GLU A 104 6.22 -3.08 -1.71
CA GLU A 104 6.05 -3.86 -2.94
C GLU A 104 6.34 -5.33 -2.63
N HIS A 105 5.43 -6.22 -3.05
CA HIS A 105 5.60 -7.66 -2.89
C HIS A 105 6.80 -8.17 -3.70
N ARG A 106 7.60 -9.04 -3.09
CA ARG A 106 8.74 -9.72 -3.74
C ARG A 106 8.61 -11.22 -3.70
N ASP A 107 8.14 -11.77 -2.58
CA ASP A 107 7.92 -13.19 -2.45
C ASP A 107 6.87 -13.52 -1.37
N TYR A 108 6.30 -14.71 -1.45
CA TYR A 108 5.33 -15.28 -0.53
C TYR A 108 5.33 -16.82 -0.67
N ASP A 109 5.10 -17.52 0.43
CA ASP A 109 4.80 -18.95 0.37
C ASP A 109 3.45 -19.20 -0.33
N SER A 110 3.21 -20.43 -0.79
CA SER A 110 2.02 -20.78 -1.56
C SER A 110 0.71 -20.49 -0.82
N MET A 111 0.67 -20.66 0.50
CA MET A 111 -0.52 -20.41 1.31
C MET A 111 -0.77 -18.90 1.45
N SER A 112 0.27 -18.13 1.75
CA SER A 112 0.20 -16.67 1.81
C SER A 112 -0.24 -16.08 0.46
N ARG A 113 0.27 -16.59 -0.66
CA ARG A 113 -0.13 -16.16 -2.00
C ARG A 113 -1.62 -16.38 -2.26
N MET A 114 -2.13 -17.58 -1.96
CA MET A 114 -3.54 -17.90 -2.14
C MET A 114 -4.43 -16.98 -1.29
N CYS A 115 -4.09 -16.79 -0.01
CA CYS A 115 -4.83 -15.92 0.90
C CYS A 115 -4.84 -14.46 0.41
N LEU A 116 -3.69 -13.93 -0.04
CA LEU A 116 -3.59 -12.58 -0.59
C LEU A 116 -4.47 -12.40 -1.83
N GLN A 117 -4.51 -13.38 -2.72
CA GLN A 117 -5.36 -13.34 -3.91
C GLN A 117 -6.84 -13.27 -3.55
N GLN A 118 -7.28 -14.06 -2.56
CA GLN A 118 -8.66 -14.03 -2.06
C GLN A 118 -9.00 -12.69 -1.41
N LEU A 119 -8.11 -12.17 -0.55
CA LEU A 119 -8.30 -10.87 0.11
C LEU A 119 -8.40 -9.71 -0.89
N CYS A 120 -7.65 -9.77 -2.00
CA CYS A 120 -7.68 -8.73 -3.03
C CYS A 120 -8.87 -8.85 -4.00
N ALA A 121 -9.49 -10.03 -4.10
CA ALA A 121 -10.62 -10.29 -5.00
C ALA A 121 -11.99 -10.04 -4.35
N ALA A 122 -12.06 -10.14 -3.01
CA ALA A 122 -13.22 -9.78 -2.20
C ALA A 122 -13.32 -8.26 -2.04
#